data_AF-A0A6D0ILL8-F1
#
_entry.id   AF-A0A6D0ILL8-F1
#
_cell.length_a   1.000
_cell.length_b   1.000
_cell.length_c   1.000
_cell.angle_alpha   90.00
_cell.angle_beta   90.00
_cell.angle_gamma   90.00
#
_symmetry.space_group_name_H-M   'P 1'
#
loop_
_entity.id
_entity.type
_entity.pdbx_description
1 polymer ?
#
loop_
_entity_poly.entity_id
_entity_poly.type
_entity_poly.pdbx_seq_one_letter_code
_entity_poly.pdbx_strand_id
1 'polypeptide(L)'
;EITAAGGHNLLLIGPPGTGKTMLASRINGLLPDLSNEEALESAAILSLVNAESVQKQWRQRPFRSPHHSASLTAMVGGGAIPGPGEISLAHNGVLFLDELPEFERRTLDALREPIESGQIHLSRTRAKITYPARFQLVAAMNPSPTGHYQGNHNRCTPEQTLRYLNRLSGPFLDRFDLSLEIPLPPPGILSKTVVPGE
;
A
#
# COMPACT_ATOMS: atom_id res chain seq x y z
N GLU A 1 8.81 8.12 11.55
CA GLU A 1 9.96 8.84 10.96
C GLU A 1 11.02 7.88 10.43
N ILE A 2 11.55 6.96 11.24
CA ILE A 2 12.56 5.97 10.80
C ILE A 2 12.09 5.15 9.58
N THR A 3 10.82 4.70 9.59
CA THR A 3 10.24 3.94 8.47
C THR A 3 10.11 4.75 7.19
N ALA A 4 9.65 6.00 7.30
CA ALA A 4 9.48 6.90 6.16
C ALA A 4 10.83 7.31 5.56
N ALA A 5 11.77 7.78 6.39
CA ALA A 5 13.08 8.23 5.92
C ALA A 5 13.97 7.09 5.38
N GLY A 6 13.79 5.86 5.90
CA GLY A 6 14.53 4.68 5.46
C GLY A 6 13.89 3.91 4.29
N GLY A 7 12.68 4.29 3.85
CA GLY A 7 11.96 3.57 2.79
C GLY A 7 11.54 2.16 3.18
N HIS A 8 11.41 1.87 4.48
CA HIS A 8 11.07 0.54 5.00
C HIS A 8 9.59 0.20 4.76
N ASN A 9 9.33 -1.02 4.34
CA ASN A 9 7.98 -1.53 4.15
C ASN A 9 7.31 -1.77 5.50
N LEU A 10 6.07 -1.29 5.65
CA LEU A 10 5.36 -1.25 6.92
C LEU A 10 4.04 -2.00 6.86
N LEU A 11 3.82 -2.90 7.82
CA LEU A 11 2.54 -3.56 8.06
C LEU A 11 1.89 -3.02 9.34
N LEU A 12 0.65 -2.55 9.23
CA LEU A 12 -0.17 -2.06 10.33
C LEU A 12 -1.26 -3.08 10.65
N ILE A 13 -1.22 -3.65 11.86
CA ILE A 13 -2.21 -4.64 12.28
C ILE A 13 -3.04 -4.05 13.41
N GLY A 14 -4.36 -4.08 13.28
CA GLY A 14 -5.21 -3.66 14.39
C GLY A 14 -6.70 -3.73 14.08
N PRO A 15 -7.57 -3.62 15.09
CA PRO A 15 -9.02 -3.66 14.92
C PRO A 15 -9.59 -2.57 14.00
N PRO A 16 -10.86 -2.68 13.56
CA PRO A 16 -11.52 -1.60 12.83
C PRO A 16 -11.61 -0.34 13.70
N GLY A 17 -11.54 0.84 13.06
CA GLY A 17 -11.66 2.13 13.75
C GLY A 17 -10.39 2.63 14.45
N THR A 18 -9.25 1.95 14.34
CA THR A 18 -7.97 2.39 14.93
C THR A 18 -7.19 3.42 14.12
N GLY A 19 -7.75 3.93 13.02
CA GLY A 19 -7.12 4.99 12.22
C GLY A 19 -5.94 4.53 11.36
N LYS A 20 -5.84 3.24 11.01
CA LYS A 20 -4.76 2.67 10.17
C LYS A 20 -4.58 3.43 8.85
N THR A 21 -5.68 3.67 8.13
CA THR A 21 -5.72 4.45 6.88
C THR A 21 -5.24 5.88 7.09
N MET A 22 -5.64 6.51 8.21
CA MET A 22 -5.20 7.86 8.56
C MET A 22 -3.69 7.90 8.80
N LEU A 23 -3.15 6.96 9.58
CA LEU A 23 -1.70 6.85 9.83
C LEU A 23 -0.92 6.62 8.54
N ALA A 24 -1.38 5.71 7.67
CA ALA A 24 -0.74 5.44 6.39
C ALA A 24 -0.71 6.68 5.47
N SER A 25 -1.81 7.44 5.38
CA SER A 25 -1.87 8.65 4.56
C SER A 25 -0.88 9.73 5.00
N ARG A 26 -0.54 9.78 6.29
CA ARG A 26 0.41 10.75 6.85
C ARG A 26 1.87 10.41 6.54
N ILE A 27 2.18 9.16 6.18
CA ILE A 27 3.54 8.76 5.80
C ILE A 27 4.04 9.60 4.62
N ASN A 28 3.19 9.88 3.64
CA ASN A 28 3.58 10.67 2.47
C ASN A 28 4.01 12.09 2.84
N GLY A 29 3.46 12.66 3.93
CA GLY A 29 3.86 13.98 4.44
C GLY A 29 5.14 13.97 5.28
N LEU A 30 5.67 12.80 5.63
CA LEU A 30 6.95 12.64 6.31
C LEU A 30 8.10 12.33 5.35
N LEU A 31 7.79 11.97 4.10
CA LEU A 31 8.79 11.72 3.07
C LEU A 31 9.36 13.04 2.55
N PRO A 32 10.66 13.09 2.21
CA PRO A 32 11.21 14.24 1.52
C PRO A 32 10.56 14.39 0.15
N ASP A 33 10.44 15.63 -0.33
CA ASP A 33 9.99 15.91 -1.69
C ASP A 33 10.82 15.14 -2.73
N LEU A 34 10.23 14.92 -3.91
CA LEU A 34 10.96 14.33 -5.02
C LEU A 34 12.10 15.25 -5.46
N SER A 35 13.25 14.64 -5.77
CA SER A 35 14.28 15.28 -6.59
C SER A 35 13.71 15.58 -7.98
N ASN A 36 14.39 16.46 -8.75
CA ASN A 36 13.95 16.75 -10.12
C ASN A 36 13.99 15.49 -11.01
N GLU A 37 14.97 14.60 -10.81
CA GLU A 37 15.09 13.34 -11.55
C GLU A 37 13.94 12.39 -11.21
N GLU A 38 13.68 12.18 -9.92
CA GLU A 38 12.56 11.34 -9.47
C GLU A 38 11.21 11.90 -9.94
N ALA A 39 11.05 13.23 -9.92
CA ALA A 39 9.84 13.90 -10.38
C ALA A 39 9.62 13.73 -11.89
N LEU A 40 10.68 13.79 -12.70
CA LEU A 40 10.60 13.53 -14.14
C LEU A 40 10.22 12.08 -14.42
N GLU A 41 10.79 11.10 -13.70
CA GLU A 41 10.43 9.69 -13.83
C GLU A 41 8.95 9.46 -13.51
N SER A 42 8.47 9.93 -12.35
CA SER A 42 7.07 9.77 -11.96
C SER A 42 6.12 10.49 -12.91
N ALA A 43 6.49 11.69 -13.39
CA ALA A 43 5.73 12.45 -14.40
C ALA A 43 5.64 11.71 -15.74
N ALA A 44 6.74 11.09 -16.19
CA ALA A 44 6.76 10.33 -17.44
C ALA A 44 5.77 9.16 -17.39
N ILE A 45 5.74 8.40 -16.28
CA ILE A 45 4.80 7.29 -16.11
C ILE A 45 3.36 7.81 -16.06
N LEU A 46 3.10 8.86 -15.26
CA LEU A 46 1.77 9.44 -15.13
C LEU A 46 1.24 9.97 -16.47
N SER A 47 2.11 10.55 -17.30
CA SER A 47 1.74 11.09 -18.62
C SER A 47 1.16 10.03 -19.57
N LEU A 48 1.51 8.75 -19.39
CA LEU A 48 0.99 7.63 -20.19
C LEU A 48 -0.48 7.34 -19.87
N VAL A 49 -0.97 7.75 -18.70
CA VAL A 49 -2.34 7.51 -18.23
C VAL A 49 -3.15 8.80 -18.19
N ASN A 50 -2.55 9.90 -17.73
CA ASN A 50 -3.21 11.20 -17.57
C ASN A 50 -2.19 12.36 -17.64
N ALA A 51 -1.96 12.89 -18.84
CA ALA A 51 -1.03 13.98 -19.08
C ALA A 51 -1.42 15.30 -18.37
N GLU A 52 -2.72 15.58 -18.21
CA GLU A 52 -3.20 16.82 -17.58
C GLU A 52 -2.87 16.89 -16.08
N SER A 53 -2.70 15.74 -15.43
CA SER A 53 -2.41 15.67 -13.99
C SER A 53 -0.93 15.91 -13.66
N VAL A 54 -0.04 15.85 -14.64
CA VAL A 54 1.42 15.98 -14.45
C VAL A 54 1.78 17.32 -13.81
N GLN A 55 1.20 18.43 -14.26
CA GLN A 55 1.52 19.75 -13.69
C GLN A 55 1.02 19.90 -12.26
N LYS A 56 -0.12 19.28 -11.91
CA LYS A 56 -0.70 19.36 -10.56
C LYS A 56 0.09 18.54 -9.54
N GLN A 57 0.77 17.49 -9.99
CA GLN A 57 1.50 16.55 -9.14
C GLN A 57 3.03 16.72 -9.25
N TRP A 58 3.50 17.85 -9.79
CA TRP A 58 4.92 18.12 -9.94
C TRP A 58 5.63 18.11 -8.58
N ARG A 59 6.68 17.29 -8.47
CA ARG A 59 7.49 17.04 -7.26
C ARG A 59 6.73 16.49 -6.04
N GLN A 60 5.45 16.12 -6.20
CA GLN A 60 4.70 15.45 -5.14
C GLN A 60 4.94 13.95 -5.18
N ARG A 61 5.27 13.35 -4.03
CA ARG A 61 5.39 11.89 -3.88
C ARG A 61 4.04 11.23 -4.23
N PRO A 62 3.98 10.31 -5.21
CA PRO A 62 2.74 9.61 -5.53
C PRO A 62 2.24 8.79 -4.35
N PHE A 63 0.93 8.81 -4.11
CA PHE A 63 0.28 7.94 -3.14
C PHE A 63 -0.83 7.17 -3.84
N ARG A 64 -0.67 5.85 -3.95
CA ARG A 64 -1.65 4.95 -4.57
C ARG A 64 -2.31 4.10 -3.50
N SER A 65 -3.64 4.03 -3.54
CA SER A 65 -4.44 3.24 -2.60
C SER A 65 -5.51 2.46 -3.38
N PRO A 66 -5.11 1.44 -4.16
CA PRO A 66 -6.07 0.64 -4.91
C PRO A 66 -7.04 -0.09 -3.98
N HIS A 67 -8.29 -0.25 -4.43
CA HIS A 67 -9.28 -1.06 -3.74
C HIS A 67 -8.86 -2.54 -3.77
N HIS A 68 -9.18 -3.31 -2.73
CA HIS A 68 -8.80 -4.74 -2.62
C HIS A 68 -9.35 -5.62 -3.77
N SER A 69 -10.38 -5.14 -4.47
CA SER A 69 -10.91 -5.76 -5.69
C SER A 69 -10.08 -5.48 -6.96
N ALA A 70 -8.95 -4.80 -6.85
CA ALA A 70 -8.07 -4.51 -7.98
C ALA A 70 -7.50 -5.81 -8.56
N SER A 71 -7.71 -6.02 -9.86
CA SER A 71 -7.18 -7.18 -10.57
C SER A 71 -5.66 -7.16 -10.63
N LEU A 72 -5.06 -8.33 -10.89
CA LEU A 72 -3.62 -8.46 -11.16
C LEU A 72 -3.14 -7.47 -12.24
N THR A 73 -3.92 -7.29 -13.31
CA THR A 73 -3.58 -6.36 -14.40
C THR A 73 -3.67 -4.90 -13.97
N ALA A 74 -4.60 -4.53 -13.10
CA ALA A 74 -4.67 -3.18 -12.55
C ALA A 74 -3.47 -2.88 -11.65
N MET A 75 -3.11 -3.86 -10.80
CA MET A 75 -1.99 -3.71 -9.88
C MET A 75 -0.64 -3.64 -10.58
N VAL A 76 -0.34 -4.62 -11.44
CA VAL A 76 0.98 -4.81 -12.04
C VAL A 76 1.12 -4.11 -13.39
N GLY A 77 0.00 -3.85 -14.07
CA GLY A 77 -0.04 -3.35 -15.44
C GLY A 77 -0.24 -4.46 -16.47
N GLY A 78 -0.51 -4.07 -17.71
CA GLY A 78 -0.75 -5.01 -18.80
C GLY A 78 -1.60 -4.44 -19.92
N GLY A 79 -2.35 -5.30 -20.60
CA GLY A 79 -3.05 -4.98 -21.86
C GLY A 79 -2.32 -5.54 -23.09
N ALA A 80 -2.93 -5.38 -24.28
CA ALA A 80 -2.31 -5.81 -25.54
C ALA A 80 -1.04 -4.99 -25.85
N ILE A 81 -1.11 -3.69 -25.57
CA ILE A 81 0.05 -2.81 -25.41
C ILE A 81 0.21 -2.62 -23.90
N PRO A 82 1.30 -3.10 -23.27
CA PRO A 82 1.45 -3.06 -21.83
C PRO A 82 1.49 -1.62 -21.29
N GLY A 83 0.44 -1.21 -20.58
CA GLY A 83 0.41 0.04 -19.81
C GLY A 83 0.90 -0.16 -18.37
N PRO A 84 1.29 0.93 -17.68
CA PRO A 84 1.68 0.88 -16.27
C PRO A 84 0.49 0.51 -15.38
N GLY A 85 0.77 -0.21 -14.28
CA GLY A 85 -0.22 -0.50 -13.22
C GLY A 85 -0.06 0.41 -12.00
N GLU A 86 -0.82 0.12 -10.94
CA GLU A 86 -0.75 0.82 -9.65
C GLU A 86 0.67 0.87 -9.07
N ILE A 87 1.45 -0.20 -9.20
CA ILE A 87 2.83 -0.24 -8.68
C ILE A 87 3.75 0.75 -9.39
N SER A 88 3.59 0.94 -10.70
CA SER A 88 4.39 1.90 -11.48
C SER A 88 3.89 3.31 -11.28
N LEU A 89 2.58 3.50 -11.10
CA LEU A 89 2.02 4.80 -10.73
C LEU A 89 2.42 5.24 -9.31
N ALA A 90 2.78 4.29 -8.44
CA ALA A 90 3.33 4.55 -7.11
C ALA A 90 4.84 4.82 -7.11
N HIS A 91 5.48 4.87 -8.28
CA HIS A 91 6.93 5.02 -8.39
C HIS A 91 7.46 6.29 -7.70
N ASN A 92 8.55 6.12 -6.96
CA ASN A 92 9.18 7.07 -6.05
C ASN A 92 8.23 7.55 -4.94
N GLY A 93 7.15 6.83 -4.65
CA GLY A 93 6.14 7.19 -3.67
C GLY A 93 5.73 6.02 -2.79
N VAL A 94 4.45 6.00 -2.42
CA VAL A 94 3.86 5.01 -1.52
C VAL A 94 2.76 4.23 -2.21
N LEU A 95 2.81 2.91 -2.09
CA LEU A 95 1.69 2.02 -2.39
C LEU A 95 1.06 1.59 -1.06
N PHE A 96 -0.17 2.04 -0.82
CA PHE A 96 -0.95 1.69 0.35
C PHE A 96 -1.99 0.60 0.04
N LEU A 97 -1.96 -0.50 0.78
CA LEU A 97 -2.93 -1.59 0.67
C LEU A 97 -3.75 -1.69 1.97
N ASP A 98 -4.98 -1.20 1.94
CA ASP A 98 -5.92 -1.38 3.05
C ASP A 98 -6.59 -2.75 2.97
N GLU A 99 -6.97 -3.32 4.11
CA GLU A 99 -7.63 -4.63 4.19
C GLU A 99 -6.83 -5.72 3.45
N LEU A 100 -5.52 -5.80 3.69
CA LEU A 100 -4.57 -6.63 2.95
C LEU A 100 -5.07 -8.09 2.68
N PRO A 101 -5.69 -8.82 3.62
CA PRO A 101 -6.17 -10.18 3.38
C PRO A 101 -7.40 -10.29 2.47
N GLU A 102 -8.03 -9.17 2.08
CA GLU A 102 -9.13 -9.17 1.09
C GLU A 102 -8.62 -9.13 -0.35
N PHE A 103 -7.35 -8.79 -0.57
CA PHE A 103 -6.74 -8.91 -1.90
C PHE A 103 -6.58 -10.38 -2.31
N GLU A 104 -6.68 -10.64 -3.62
CA GLU A 104 -6.34 -11.94 -4.16
C GLU A 104 -4.86 -12.27 -3.89
N ARG A 105 -4.61 -13.47 -3.36
CA ARG A 105 -3.25 -13.94 -3.05
C ARG A 105 -2.28 -13.80 -4.22
N ARG A 106 -2.73 -14.14 -5.43
CA ARG A 106 -1.92 -14.02 -6.67
C ARG A 106 -1.50 -12.59 -6.95
N THR A 107 -2.35 -11.62 -6.64
CA THR A 107 -2.08 -10.19 -6.84
C THR A 107 -1.01 -9.71 -5.86
N LEU A 108 -1.09 -10.12 -4.59
CA LEU A 108 -0.07 -9.80 -3.59
C LEU A 108 1.28 -10.48 -3.90
N ASP A 109 1.24 -11.76 -4.26
CA ASP A 109 2.46 -12.52 -4.60
C ASP A 109 3.20 -11.91 -5.80
N ALA A 110 2.49 -11.28 -6.73
CA ALA A 110 3.08 -10.58 -7.87
C ALA A 110 3.82 -9.28 -7.50
N LEU A 111 3.60 -8.72 -6.30
CA LEU A 111 4.30 -7.52 -5.83
C LEU A 111 5.73 -7.82 -5.35
N ARG A 112 6.05 -9.09 -5.05
CA ARG A 112 7.35 -9.48 -4.49
C ARG A 112 8.54 -9.05 -5.35
N GLU A 113 8.49 -9.35 -6.65
CA GLU A 113 9.58 -9.01 -7.57
C GLU A 113 9.74 -7.48 -7.72
N PRO A 114 8.66 -6.68 -7.91
CA PRO A 114 8.76 -5.22 -7.91
C PRO A 114 9.34 -4.62 -6.62
N ILE A 115 9.00 -5.16 -5.45
CA ILE A 115 9.52 -4.67 -4.16
C ILE A 115 11.05 -4.88 -4.08
N GLU A 116 11.56 -5.98 -4.61
CA GLU A 116 12.99 -6.31 -4.59
C GLU A 116 13.78 -5.59 -5.69
N SER A 117 13.25 -5.59 -6.92
CA SER A 117 13.97 -5.11 -8.10
C SER A 117 13.75 -3.62 -8.38
N GLY A 118 12.69 -3.02 -7.82
CA GLY A 118 12.28 -1.66 -8.10
C GLY A 118 11.72 -1.45 -9.51
N GLN A 119 11.33 -2.51 -10.22
CA GLN A 119 10.81 -2.45 -11.59
C GLN A 119 9.92 -3.67 -11.91
N ILE A 120 9.16 -3.57 -12.99
CA ILE A 120 8.30 -4.64 -13.48
C ILE A 120 8.47 -4.85 -14.98
N HIS A 121 8.64 -6.11 -15.37
CA HIS A 121 8.76 -6.51 -16.77
C HIS A 121 7.44 -7.05 -17.31
N LEU A 122 6.83 -6.31 -18.23
CA LEU A 122 5.59 -6.71 -18.87
C LEU A 122 5.87 -7.24 -20.28
N SER A 123 5.79 -8.56 -20.44
CA SER A 123 5.87 -9.22 -21.74
C SER A 123 4.47 -9.63 -22.21
N ARG A 124 4.05 -9.11 -23.37
CA ARG A 124 2.78 -9.42 -24.04
C ARG A 124 3.02 -9.68 -25.52
N THR A 125 2.01 -10.20 -26.20
CA THR A 125 2.10 -10.62 -27.60
C THR A 125 2.60 -9.53 -28.56
N ARG A 126 2.30 -8.26 -28.30
CA ARG A 126 2.69 -7.14 -29.18
C ARG A 126 3.92 -6.37 -28.73
N ALA A 127 4.31 -6.45 -27.45
CA ALA A 127 5.41 -5.65 -26.92
C ALA A 127 5.96 -6.21 -25.60
N LYS A 128 7.22 -5.87 -25.34
CA LYS A 128 7.87 -6.06 -24.04
C LYS A 128 8.27 -4.69 -23.51
N ILE A 129 7.77 -4.33 -22.35
CA ILE A 129 8.00 -3.01 -21.73
C ILE A 129 8.40 -3.22 -20.28
N THR A 130 9.39 -2.46 -19.83
CA THR A 130 9.79 -2.41 -18.43
C THR A 130 9.34 -1.07 -17.86
N TYR A 131 8.62 -1.11 -16.75
CA TYR A 131 8.26 0.10 -15.99
C TYR A 131 9.00 0.11 -14.67
N PRO A 132 9.48 1.28 -14.21
CA PRO A 132 10.02 1.37 -12.86
C PRO A 132 8.87 1.29 -11.84
N ALA A 133 9.19 0.76 -10.67
CA ALA A 133 8.27 0.45 -9.59
C ALA A 133 8.96 0.50 -8.22
N ARG A 134 9.90 1.44 -8.02
CA ARG A 134 10.46 1.76 -6.69
C ARG A 134 9.38 2.46 -5.86
N PHE A 135 8.65 1.73 -5.02
CA PHE A 135 7.65 2.30 -4.11
C PHE A 135 7.88 1.77 -2.70
N GLN A 136 7.52 2.57 -1.69
CA GLN A 136 7.42 2.10 -0.32
C GLN A 136 6.07 1.38 -0.14
N LEU A 137 6.10 0.12 0.29
CA LEU A 137 4.88 -0.63 0.59
C LEU A 137 4.41 -0.33 2.01
N VAL A 138 3.17 0.15 2.12
CA VAL A 138 2.49 0.27 3.40
C VAL A 138 1.21 -0.55 3.32
N ALA A 139 0.96 -1.42 4.28
CA ALA A 139 -0.25 -2.22 4.30
C ALA A 139 -0.95 -2.14 5.65
N ALA A 140 -2.26 -2.28 5.65
CA ALA A 140 -3.06 -2.38 6.84
C ALA A 140 -3.94 -3.63 6.81
N MET A 141 -4.08 -4.29 7.95
CA MET A 141 -4.98 -5.43 8.09
C MET A 141 -5.62 -5.52 9.46
N ASN A 142 -6.73 -6.22 9.48
CA ASN A 142 -7.34 -6.66 10.72
C ASN A 142 -6.67 -7.96 11.18
N PRO A 143 -6.71 -8.26 12.49
CA PRO A 143 -6.07 -9.48 13.00
C PRO A 143 -6.85 -10.76 12.74
N SER A 144 -8.15 -10.63 12.50
CA SER A 144 -9.08 -11.71 12.23
C SER A 144 -10.22 -11.19 11.34
N PRO A 145 -11.03 -12.08 10.73
CA PRO A 145 -12.21 -11.67 9.97
C PRO A 145 -13.20 -10.82 10.77
N THR A 146 -13.29 -11.03 12.09
CA THR A 146 -14.17 -10.24 12.98
C THR A 146 -13.51 -8.98 13.53
N GLY A 147 -12.26 -8.71 13.15
CA GLY A 147 -11.54 -7.50 13.52
C GLY A 147 -10.94 -7.50 14.93
N HIS A 148 -11.06 -8.57 15.71
CA HIS A 148 -10.67 -8.58 17.12
C HIS A 148 -9.83 -9.82 17.46
N TYR A 149 -8.79 -9.63 18.30
CA TYR A 149 -7.96 -10.72 18.82
C TYR A 149 -8.64 -11.49 19.96
N GLN A 150 -9.40 -10.81 20.82
CA GLN A 150 -9.92 -11.34 22.10
C GLN A 150 -11.25 -10.68 22.50
N GLY A 151 -11.97 -11.30 23.45
CA GLY A 151 -13.22 -10.79 24.05
C GLY A 151 -14.51 -11.29 23.38
N ASN A 152 -15.68 -10.89 23.91
CA ASN A 152 -17.01 -11.30 23.44
C ASN A 152 -17.30 -10.96 21.95
N HIS A 153 -16.45 -10.16 21.32
CA HIS A 153 -16.54 -9.77 19.91
C HIS A 153 -15.66 -10.65 18.98
N ASN A 154 -14.70 -11.42 19.52
CA ASN A 154 -14.00 -12.42 18.73
C ASN A 154 -14.88 -13.66 18.60
N ARG A 155 -15.68 -13.69 17.54
CA ARG A 155 -16.56 -14.81 17.19
C ARG A 155 -15.91 -15.78 16.19
N CYS A 156 -14.62 -15.61 15.89
CA CYS A 156 -13.90 -16.45 14.94
C CYS A 156 -13.35 -17.69 15.62
N THR A 157 -13.49 -18.84 14.96
CA THR A 157 -12.75 -20.04 15.36
C THR A 157 -11.26 -19.88 15.02
N PRO A 158 -10.35 -20.61 15.71
CA PRO A 158 -8.94 -20.65 15.34
C PRO A 158 -8.73 -21.03 13.86
N GLU A 159 -9.53 -21.97 13.35
CA GLU A 159 -9.49 -22.37 11.94
C GLU A 159 -9.86 -21.23 10.97
N GLN A 160 -10.88 -20.44 11.30
CA GLN A 160 -11.26 -19.27 10.49
C GLN A 160 -10.17 -18.21 10.48
N THR A 161 -9.53 -18.00 11.63
CA THR A 161 -8.41 -17.06 11.77
C THR A 161 -7.20 -17.53 10.95
N LEU A 162 -6.84 -18.82 11.05
CA LEU A 162 -5.76 -19.40 10.24
C LEU A 162 -6.08 -19.31 8.74
N ARG A 163 -7.31 -19.61 8.31
CA ARG A 163 -7.71 -19.47 6.90
C ARG A 163 -7.59 -18.03 6.41
N TYR A 164 -7.96 -17.06 7.24
CA TYR A 164 -7.83 -15.64 6.94
C TYR A 164 -6.37 -15.22 6.75
N LEU A 165 -5.50 -15.56 7.72
CA LEU A 165 -4.08 -15.23 7.66
C LEU A 165 -3.35 -15.97 6.53
N ASN A 166 -3.76 -17.20 6.22
CA ASN A 166 -3.21 -18.00 5.12
C ASN A 166 -3.51 -17.43 3.73
N ARG A 167 -4.34 -16.38 3.60
CA ARG A 167 -4.47 -15.62 2.35
C ARG A 167 -3.18 -14.88 2.00
N LEU A 168 -2.37 -14.53 3.00
CA LEU A 168 -1.07 -13.93 2.84
C LEU A 168 0.00 -15.03 2.75
N SER A 169 0.89 -14.95 1.77
CA SER A 169 2.01 -15.90 1.68
C SER A 169 3.14 -15.47 2.62
N GLY A 170 3.80 -16.44 3.27
CA GLY A 170 5.01 -16.18 4.06
C GLY A 170 6.06 -15.37 3.28
N PRO A 171 6.43 -15.76 2.05
CA PRO A 171 7.39 -15.02 1.25
C PRO A 171 7.00 -13.57 0.92
N PHE A 172 5.70 -13.24 0.90
CA PHE A 172 5.25 -11.86 0.76
C PHE A 172 5.33 -11.10 2.09
N LEU A 173 4.95 -11.76 3.20
CA LEU A 173 5.09 -11.18 4.54
C LEU A 173 6.55 -10.87 4.89
N ASP A 174 7.49 -11.68 4.41
CA ASP A 174 8.94 -11.46 4.54
C ASP A 174 9.45 -10.20 3.79
N ARG A 175 8.57 -9.47 3.09
CA ARG A 175 8.89 -8.19 2.43
C ARG A 175 8.52 -6.98 3.28
N PHE A 176 7.84 -7.17 4.42
CA PHE A 176 7.65 -6.11 5.39
C PHE A 176 8.82 -6.09 6.36
N ASP A 177 9.52 -4.96 6.42
CA ASP A 177 10.63 -4.78 7.35
C ASP A 177 10.12 -4.64 8.79
N LEU A 178 8.94 -4.03 8.94
CA LEU A 178 8.35 -3.70 10.22
C LEU A 178 6.86 -4.03 10.25
N SER A 179 6.44 -4.63 11.37
CA SER A 179 5.04 -4.86 11.69
C SER A 179 4.70 -4.15 12.99
N LEU A 180 3.70 -3.28 12.95
CA LEU A 180 3.24 -2.51 14.10
C LEU A 180 1.80 -2.89 14.44
N GLU A 181 1.58 -3.27 15.70
CA GLU A 181 0.25 -3.49 16.23
C GLU A 181 -0.32 -2.16 16.76
N ILE A 182 -1.49 -1.77 16.25
CA ILE A 182 -2.19 -0.55 16.64
C ILE A 182 -3.30 -0.92 17.63
N PRO A 183 -3.19 -0.50 18.90
CA PRO A 183 -4.21 -0.80 19.90
C PRO A 183 -5.50 -0.03 19.61
N LEU A 184 -6.63 -0.57 20.09
CA LEU A 184 -7.90 0.16 20.11
C LEU A 184 -7.75 1.40 21.02
N PRO A 185 -7.94 2.63 20.49
CA PRO A 185 -7.97 3.80 21.35
C PRO A 185 -9.20 3.68 22.28
N PRO A 186 -9.07 4.04 23.57
CA PRO A 186 -10.21 4.11 24.49
C PRO A 186 -11.40 4.88 23.89
N PRO A 187 -12.65 4.42 24.10
CA PRO A 187 -13.83 5.11 23.60
C PRO A 187 -13.81 6.59 23.99
N GLY A 188 -13.99 7.48 23.01
CA GLY A 188 -14.13 8.92 23.24
C GLY A 188 -12.83 9.75 23.22
N ILE A 189 -11.66 9.17 22.95
CA ILE A 189 -10.42 9.96 22.79
C ILE A 189 -10.46 10.82 21.52
N LEU A 190 -11.02 10.30 20.42
CA LEU A 190 -11.16 11.05 19.16
C LEU A 190 -12.36 12.02 19.15
N SER A 191 -13.26 11.93 20.14
CA SER A 191 -14.40 12.83 20.30
C SER A 191 -14.13 13.98 21.28
N LYS A 192 -12.94 14.02 21.90
CA LYS A 192 -12.53 15.22 22.64
C LYS A 192 -12.18 16.30 21.64
N THR A 193 -13.15 17.20 21.43
CA THR A 193 -12.92 18.53 20.90
C THR A 193 -11.72 19.11 21.64
N VAL A 194 -10.64 19.37 20.89
CA VAL A 194 -9.56 20.22 21.38
C VAL A 194 -10.21 21.56 21.69
N VAL A 195 -10.31 21.92 22.96
CA VAL A 195 -10.59 23.29 23.35
C VAL A 195 -9.35 24.08 22.96
N PRO A 196 -9.41 25.04 22.03
CA PRO A 196 -8.28 25.90 21.76
C PRO A 196 -8.13 26.87 22.94
N GLY A 197 -6.98 26.78 23.62
CA GLY A 197 -6.46 27.84 24.49
C GLY A 197 -6.64 27.61 26.00
N GLU A 198 -5.52 27.37 26.68
CA GLU A 198 -4.93 28.31 27.64
C GLU A 198 -3.42 28.42 27.36
#